data_AF-A0A7Y5GZK5-F1
#
_entry.id   AF-A0A7Y5GZK5-F1
#
_cell.length_a   1.000
_cell.length_b   1.000
_cell.length_c   1.000
_cell.angle_alpha   90.00
_cell.angle_beta   90.00
_cell.angle_gamma   90.00
#
_symmetry.space_group_name_H-M   'P 1'
#
loop_
_entity.id
_entity.type
_entity.pdbx_description
1 polymer ?
#
loop_
_entity_poly.entity_id
_entity_poly.type
_entity_poly.pdbx_seq_one_letter_code
_entity_poly.pdbx_strand_id
1 'polypeptide(L)'
;MKDGLFQRAIRLGTALIGLVGVLPACAEHNAQVMYIAANMDYEALDCQLRATGGQLFYRSTGTLDIGISNRYRLYPRVFNGMGTSEETTQNTVKELMLENNFIQIIGATVDYDIANVDLGVPLPQGQFVFSATGVESDGGTALMELEIIPPLVGEVLRTAKKLEKPYSSAQLIAYVTLEGKLQDGTTVHSNEFVFPITVCKCCLLFPALDDCIFSGEENEKIPLPCNPGQDVSLDCRAIWAMDLDDVISRCYFETE
;
A
#
# COMPACT_ATOMS: atom_id res chain seq x y z
N MET A 1 -10.12 -67.59 51.53
CA MET A 1 -9.17 -67.53 50.40
C MET A 1 -10.00 -67.62 49.11
N LYS A 2 -10.93 -66.73 48.75
CA LYS A 2 -11.12 -65.28 48.86
C LYS A 2 -10.10 -64.44 48.08
N ASP A 3 -10.49 -64.19 46.83
CA ASP A 3 -10.58 -62.86 46.21
C ASP A 3 -9.26 -62.16 45.91
N GLY A 4 -8.74 -62.32 44.69
CA GLY A 4 -7.56 -61.53 44.29
C GLY A 4 -7.09 -61.58 42.85
N LEU A 5 -7.71 -62.35 41.94
CA LEU A 5 -7.12 -62.59 40.61
C LEU A 5 -7.93 -62.09 39.40
N PHE A 6 -9.18 -61.67 39.57
CA PHE A 6 -10.04 -61.35 38.42
C PHE A 6 -10.20 -59.85 38.10
N GLN A 7 -9.71 -58.95 38.94
CA GLN A 7 -9.89 -57.49 38.75
C GLN A 7 -8.73 -56.77 38.03
N ARG A 8 -7.64 -57.47 37.69
CA ARG A 8 -6.49 -56.84 37.01
C ARG A 8 -6.52 -56.95 35.47
N ALA A 9 -7.46 -57.68 34.89
CA ALA A 9 -7.54 -57.87 33.43
C ALA A 9 -8.42 -56.83 32.70
N ILE A 10 -9.21 -56.02 33.40
CA ILE A 10 -10.18 -55.07 32.79
C ILE A 10 -9.72 -53.61 32.97
N ARG A 11 -8.41 -53.34 32.95
CA ARG A 11 -7.86 -51.97 32.87
C ARG A 11 -6.88 -51.75 31.72
N LEU A 12 -6.79 -52.71 30.81
CA LEU A 12 -5.89 -52.64 29.64
C LEU A 12 -6.64 -52.61 28.29
N GLY A 13 -7.96 -52.38 28.30
CA GLY A 13 -8.84 -52.60 27.16
C GLY A 13 -9.56 -51.38 26.58
N THR A 14 -9.18 -50.15 26.94
CA THR A 14 -9.87 -48.92 26.49
C THR A 14 -8.92 -47.72 26.45
N ALA A 15 -7.83 -47.81 25.68
CA ALA A 15 -6.93 -46.68 25.44
C ALA A 15 -6.43 -46.60 23.99
N LEU A 16 -7.14 -47.23 23.03
CA LEU A 16 -6.66 -47.35 21.64
C LEU A 16 -7.73 -47.10 20.56
N ILE A 17 -8.82 -46.42 20.91
CA ILE A 17 -9.85 -46.00 19.95
C ILE A 17 -10.20 -44.54 20.26
N GLY A 18 -9.40 -43.62 19.75
CA GLY A 18 -9.61 -42.18 19.94
C GLY A 18 -8.60 -41.30 19.21
N LEU A 19 -7.84 -41.86 18.26
CA LEU A 19 -6.92 -41.13 17.40
C LEU A 19 -7.40 -41.16 15.94
N VAL A 20 -8.71 -41.01 15.74
CA VAL A 20 -9.28 -40.80 14.42
C VAL A 20 -9.38 -39.29 14.21
N GLY A 21 -8.38 -38.76 13.50
CA GLY A 21 -8.59 -37.72 12.51
C GLY A 21 -9.09 -36.36 13.01
N VAL A 22 -8.37 -35.71 13.92
CA VAL A 22 -8.26 -34.25 13.86
C VAL A 22 -7.03 -33.93 13.00
N LEU A 23 -7.07 -34.35 11.73
CA LEU A 23 -6.33 -33.59 10.75
C LEU A 23 -7.06 -32.24 10.74
N PRO A 24 -6.40 -31.11 11.08
CA PRO A 24 -7.00 -29.84 10.71
C PRO A 24 -7.24 -29.98 9.21
N ALA A 25 -8.51 -29.96 8.80
CA ALA A 25 -8.82 -29.64 7.43
C ALA A 25 -8.01 -28.36 7.19
N CYS A 26 -6.91 -28.49 6.44
CA CYS A 26 -6.17 -27.36 5.96
C CYS A 26 -7.22 -26.69 5.10
N ALA A 27 -7.96 -25.75 5.69
CA ALA A 27 -8.75 -24.84 4.92
C ALA A 27 -7.75 -24.36 3.87
N GLU A 28 -8.03 -24.66 2.61
CA GLU A 28 -7.38 -24.04 1.47
C GLU A 28 -7.65 -22.55 1.65
N HIS A 29 -6.86 -21.93 2.53
CA HIS A 29 -6.84 -20.51 2.76
C HIS A 29 -6.21 -19.99 1.49
N ASN A 30 -7.10 -19.55 0.59
CA ASN A 30 -6.87 -18.64 -0.52
C ASN A 30 -5.38 -18.52 -0.82
N ALA A 31 -4.88 -19.41 -1.68
CA ALA A 31 -3.52 -19.26 -2.19
C ALA A 31 -3.36 -17.79 -2.61
N GLN A 32 -2.37 -17.10 -2.05
CA GLN A 32 -2.07 -15.71 -2.37
C GLN A 32 -1.59 -15.64 -3.83
N VAL A 33 -2.53 -15.72 -4.75
CA VAL A 33 -2.30 -15.71 -6.20
C VAL A 33 -2.11 -14.30 -6.73
N MET A 34 -2.33 -13.28 -5.90
CA MET A 34 -2.04 -11.89 -6.19
C MET A 34 -0.98 -11.41 -5.21
N TYR A 35 0.00 -10.63 -5.66
CA TYR A 35 0.94 -9.97 -4.75
C TYR A 35 1.42 -8.62 -5.25
N ILE A 36 1.60 -7.68 -4.33
CA ILE A 36 2.30 -6.42 -4.59
C ILE A 36 3.80 -6.70 -4.51
N ALA A 37 4.48 -6.67 -5.66
CA ALA A 37 5.90 -6.99 -5.74
C ALA A 37 6.79 -5.81 -5.30
N ALA A 38 6.41 -4.60 -5.67
CA ALA A 38 7.15 -3.38 -5.37
C ALA A 38 6.27 -2.13 -5.60
N ASN A 39 6.70 -0.99 -5.06
CA ASN A 39 6.19 0.31 -5.47
C ASN A 39 7.13 0.92 -6.53
N MET A 40 6.59 1.28 -7.68
CA MET A 40 7.35 1.91 -8.76
C MET A 40 7.70 3.35 -8.39
N ASP A 41 8.91 3.77 -8.74
CA ASP A 41 9.26 5.18 -8.76
C ASP A 41 8.61 5.83 -9.99
N TYR A 42 8.09 7.03 -9.78
CA TYR A 42 7.44 7.82 -10.79
C TYR A 42 8.46 8.88 -11.25
N GLU A 43 8.94 8.80 -12.48
CA GLU A 43 9.89 9.79 -12.99
C GLU A 43 9.25 11.18 -12.92
N ALA A 44 9.78 12.01 -12.02
CA ALA A 44 9.06 13.16 -11.47
C ALA A 44 8.67 14.22 -12.49
N LEU A 45 9.37 14.29 -13.64
CA LEU A 45 9.21 15.32 -14.65
C LEU A 45 8.46 14.84 -15.91
N ASP A 46 8.51 13.54 -16.21
CA ASP A 46 7.93 12.99 -17.44
C ASP A 46 6.49 12.52 -17.28
N CYS A 47 5.99 12.48 -16.05
CA CYS A 47 4.63 12.04 -15.70
C CYS A 47 4.23 10.68 -16.30
N GLN A 48 5.22 9.79 -16.42
CA GLN A 48 5.04 8.51 -17.08
C GLN A 48 5.50 7.37 -16.18
N LEU A 49 4.63 6.37 -16.11
CA LEU A 49 4.92 5.09 -15.50
C LEU A 49 5.34 4.10 -16.58
N ARG A 50 6.48 3.44 -16.39
CA ARG A 50 6.94 2.37 -17.28
C ARG A 50 6.81 1.03 -16.57
N ALA A 51 5.87 0.20 -17.03
CA ALA A 51 5.64 -1.13 -16.46
C ALA A 51 6.64 -2.18 -16.98
N THR A 52 7.21 -1.97 -18.17
CA THR A 52 8.17 -2.90 -18.81
C THR A 52 9.23 -2.13 -19.60
N GLY A 53 10.43 -2.72 -19.72
CA GLY A 53 11.56 -2.18 -20.48
C GLY A 53 12.36 -1.08 -19.75
N GLY A 54 13.67 -1.05 -20.01
CA GLY A 54 14.59 -0.09 -19.37
C GLY A 54 14.93 -0.44 -17.91
N GLN A 55 15.56 0.52 -17.21
CA GLN A 55 15.84 0.40 -15.79
C GLN A 55 14.57 0.75 -15.01
N LEU A 56 14.00 -0.23 -14.30
CA LEU A 56 12.88 -0.01 -13.40
C LEU A 56 13.42 0.50 -12.06
N PHE A 57 12.87 1.62 -11.60
CA PHE A 57 13.18 2.19 -10.30
C PHE A 57 12.05 1.86 -9.34
N TYR A 58 12.42 1.44 -8.13
CA TYR A 58 11.48 1.06 -7.09
C TYR A 58 11.75 1.90 -5.85
N ARG A 59 10.69 2.28 -5.13
CA ARG A 59 10.79 2.93 -3.83
C ARG A 59 10.38 1.95 -2.74
N SER A 60 11.20 1.85 -1.70
CA SER A 60 10.86 1.11 -0.48
C SER A 60 10.22 2.00 0.58
N THR A 61 10.31 3.33 0.43
CA THR A 61 9.80 4.33 1.36
C THR A 61 9.34 5.58 0.62
N GLY A 62 8.42 6.32 1.22
CA GLY A 62 7.88 7.57 0.69
C GLY A 62 8.16 8.80 1.56
N THR A 63 7.95 9.97 1.00
CA THR A 63 7.86 11.25 1.74
C THR A 63 6.62 12.03 1.31
N LEU A 64 5.79 12.42 2.28
CA LEU A 64 4.65 13.32 2.08
C LEU A 64 4.93 14.65 2.77
N ASP A 65 5.00 15.73 1.99
CA ASP A 65 5.00 17.09 2.51
C ASP A 65 3.57 17.61 2.66
N ILE A 66 3.07 17.61 3.90
CA ILE A 66 1.72 18.05 4.24
C ILE A 66 1.54 19.58 4.11
N GLY A 67 2.63 20.34 3.99
CA GLY A 67 2.59 21.77 3.69
C GLY A 67 2.24 22.05 2.23
N ILE A 68 2.59 21.12 1.33
CA ILE A 68 2.39 21.26 -0.13
C ILE A 68 1.18 20.44 -0.60
N SER A 69 1.07 19.18 -0.15
CA SER A 69 0.02 18.24 -0.54
C SER A 69 -0.77 17.76 0.68
N ASN A 70 -1.91 17.12 0.46
CA ASN A 70 -2.66 16.37 1.48
C ASN A 70 -2.96 14.94 1.02
N ARG A 71 -2.29 14.48 -0.04
CA ARG A 71 -2.48 13.15 -0.57
C ARG A 71 -1.15 12.49 -0.93
N TYR A 72 -1.11 11.17 -0.82
CA TYR A 72 0.03 10.37 -1.24
C TYR A 72 -0.45 9.22 -2.11
N ARG A 73 0.16 9.09 -3.30
CA ARG A 73 -0.14 8.06 -4.29
C ARG A 73 0.98 7.03 -4.34
N LEU A 74 0.63 5.77 -4.16
CA LEU A 74 1.46 4.62 -4.43
C LEU A 74 1.26 4.18 -5.88
N TYR A 75 2.31 3.65 -6.51
CA TYR A 75 2.28 3.06 -7.83
C TYR A 75 2.68 1.58 -7.76
N PRO A 76 1.87 0.72 -7.11
CA PRO A 76 2.25 -0.67 -6.89
C PRO A 76 2.29 -1.44 -8.20
N ARG A 77 3.34 -2.23 -8.36
CA ARG A 77 3.45 -3.28 -9.37
C ARG A 77 2.89 -4.57 -8.79
N VAL A 78 1.77 -5.02 -9.34
CA VAL A 78 1.02 -6.19 -8.89
C VAL A 78 1.30 -7.34 -9.83
N PHE A 79 1.62 -8.50 -9.28
CA PHE A 79 1.83 -9.72 -10.05
C PHE A 79 0.65 -10.68 -9.87
N ASN A 80 0.29 -11.33 -10.97
CA ASN A 80 -0.65 -12.44 -10.99
C ASN A 80 0.12 -13.77 -10.97
N GLY A 81 0.12 -14.42 -9.81
CA GLY A 81 0.76 -15.71 -9.55
C GLY A 81 -0.17 -16.91 -9.65
N MET A 82 -1.33 -16.77 -10.30
CA MET A 82 -2.05 -17.95 -10.78
C MET A 82 -1.16 -18.67 -11.79
N GLY A 83 -0.98 -19.99 -11.60
CA GLY A 83 -0.20 -20.80 -12.51
C GLY A 83 -0.95 -21.07 -13.82
N THR A 84 -0.19 -21.38 -14.86
CA THR A 84 -0.71 -21.93 -16.11
C THR A 84 -1.42 -23.26 -15.83
N SER A 85 -2.68 -23.36 -16.20
CA SER A 85 -3.37 -24.65 -16.26
C SER A 85 -2.81 -25.44 -17.46
N GLU A 86 -1.72 -26.19 -17.25
CA GLU A 86 -1.07 -26.98 -18.32
C GLU A 86 -1.78 -28.31 -18.62
N GLU A 87 -2.66 -28.80 -17.74
CA GLU A 87 -3.37 -30.07 -17.93
C GLU A 87 -4.89 -29.92 -17.73
N THR A 88 -5.65 -30.13 -18.81
CA THR A 88 -7.09 -30.41 -18.75
C THR A 88 -7.29 -31.86 -18.30
N THR A 89 -7.03 -32.14 -17.02
CA THR A 89 -7.31 -33.46 -16.46
C THR A 89 -8.82 -33.59 -16.22
N GLN A 90 -9.52 -34.07 -17.25
CA GLN A 90 -10.90 -34.59 -17.23
C GLN A 90 -12.05 -33.57 -17.42
N ASN A 91 -13.13 -34.07 -18.03
CA ASN A 91 -14.27 -33.32 -18.57
C ASN A 91 -15.37 -33.09 -17.52
N THR A 92 -15.07 -32.55 -16.34
CA THR A 92 -16.14 -32.14 -15.40
C THR A 92 -16.43 -30.64 -15.48
N VAL A 93 -17.69 -30.25 -15.24
CA VAL A 93 -18.12 -28.84 -15.28
C VAL A 93 -17.40 -27.97 -14.24
N LYS A 94 -16.88 -28.56 -13.16
CA LYS A 94 -15.98 -27.90 -12.20
C LYS A 94 -14.59 -27.64 -12.77
N GLU A 95 -14.13 -28.44 -13.71
CA GLU A 95 -12.81 -28.32 -14.33
C GLU A 95 -12.84 -27.40 -15.57
N LEU A 96 -14.00 -27.09 -16.14
CA LEU A 96 -14.12 -25.98 -17.12
C LEU A 96 -13.98 -24.58 -16.49
N MET A 97 -13.85 -24.50 -15.15
CA MET A 97 -13.43 -23.28 -14.46
C MET A 97 -11.89 -23.08 -14.52
N LEU A 98 -11.12 -23.97 -15.17
CA LEU A 98 -9.64 -23.98 -15.19
C LEU A 98 -8.93 -22.89 -16.01
N GLU A 99 -9.61 -22.00 -16.73
CA GLU A 99 -8.92 -20.92 -17.47
C GLU A 99 -9.15 -19.52 -16.90
N ASN A 100 -9.50 -19.44 -15.62
CA ASN A 100 -9.74 -18.17 -14.96
C ASN A 100 -8.44 -17.57 -14.39
N ASN A 101 -7.45 -17.38 -15.26
CA ASN A 101 -6.16 -16.77 -14.90
C ASN A 101 -6.20 -15.24 -14.92
N PHE A 102 -7.39 -14.67 -14.74
CA PHE A 102 -7.64 -13.23 -14.81
C PHE A 102 -8.09 -12.72 -13.46
N ILE A 103 -7.36 -11.75 -12.91
CA ILE A 103 -7.75 -11.04 -11.69
C ILE A 103 -8.20 -9.64 -12.08
N GLN A 104 -9.44 -9.29 -11.76
CA GLN A 104 -9.90 -7.91 -11.75
C GLN A 104 -9.68 -7.33 -10.36
N ILE A 105 -8.78 -6.36 -10.20
CA ILE A 105 -8.61 -5.68 -8.91
C ILE A 105 -9.83 -4.76 -8.68
N ILE A 106 -10.53 -4.92 -7.56
CA ILE A 106 -11.77 -4.19 -7.28
C ILE A 106 -11.64 -3.17 -6.15
N GLY A 107 -10.58 -3.24 -5.34
CA GLY A 107 -10.34 -2.28 -4.27
C GLY A 107 -9.04 -2.52 -3.52
N ALA A 108 -8.80 -1.66 -2.54
CA ALA A 108 -7.69 -1.79 -1.60
C ALA A 108 -8.15 -1.47 -0.17
N THR A 109 -7.55 -2.13 0.79
CA THR A 109 -7.62 -1.78 2.20
C THR A 109 -6.29 -1.17 2.58
N VAL A 110 -6.34 0.00 3.24
CA VAL A 110 -5.15 0.69 3.74
C VAL A 110 -5.33 0.91 5.23
N ASP A 111 -4.50 0.20 6.00
CA ASP A 111 -4.38 0.40 7.43
C ASP A 111 -3.13 1.22 7.74
N TYR A 112 -3.18 2.00 8.82
CA TYR A 112 -2.09 2.87 9.22
C TYR A 112 -1.61 2.51 10.63
N ASP A 113 -0.30 2.44 10.79
CA ASP A 113 0.36 2.49 12.10
C ASP A 113 1.27 3.71 12.14
N ILE A 114 1.27 4.41 13.26
CA ILE A 114 2.17 5.53 13.47
C ILE A 114 3.22 5.04 14.47
N ALA A 115 4.34 4.58 13.92
CA ALA A 115 5.41 4.04 14.74
C ALA A 115 5.90 5.08 15.75
N ASN A 116 5.75 4.76 17.04
CA ASN A 116 6.34 5.49 18.17
C ASN A 116 5.92 6.96 18.33
N VAL A 117 4.75 7.35 17.82
CA VAL A 117 4.30 8.75 17.88
C VAL A 117 2.80 8.84 18.08
N ASP A 118 2.41 9.44 19.20
CA ASP A 118 1.06 9.97 19.35
C ASP A 118 0.93 11.25 18.50
N LEU A 119 0.15 11.20 17.42
CA LEU A 119 -0.17 12.39 16.61
C LEU A 119 -1.13 13.35 17.35
N GLY A 120 -1.73 12.90 18.46
CA GLY A 120 -2.80 13.60 19.17
C GLY A 120 -4.14 13.59 18.44
N VAL A 121 -4.23 12.87 17.31
CA VAL A 121 -5.41 12.76 16.47
C VAL A 121 -5.57 11.31 15.96
N PRO A 122 -6.78 10.74 16.01
CA PRO A 122 -7.04 9.43 15.42
C PRO A 122 -7.04 9.56 13.90
N LEU A 123 -6.28 8.71 13.21
CA LEU A 123 -6.37 8.62 11.76
C LEU A 123 -7.64 7.84 11.37
N PRO A 124 -8.37 8.30 10.33
CA PRO A 124 -9.43 7.50 9.74
C PRO A 124 -8.84 6.19 9.21
N GLN A 125 -9.20 5.06 9.83
CA GLN A 125 -8.99 3.76 9.19
C GLN A 125 -10.05 3.59 8.11
N GLY A 126 -9.65 3.17 6.92
CA GLY A 126 -10.54 3.15 5.77
C GLY A 126 -10.20 2.04 4.78
N GLN A 127 -11.22 1.26 4.44
CA GLN A 127 -11.23 0.51 3.19
C GLN A 127 -11.51 1.51 2.07
N PHE A 128 -10.52 1.78 1.22
CA PHE A 128 -10.68 2.66 0.08
C PHE A 128 -10.84 1.82 -1.18
N VAL A 129 -12.10 1.63 -1.59
CA VAL A 129 -12.41 0.89 -2.80
C VAL A 129 -12.14 1.78 -4.00
N PHE A 130 -10.98 1.61 -4.61
CA PHE A 130 -10.65 2.23 -5.90
C PHE A 130 -10.92 1.22 -7.02
N SER A 131 -11.63 1.64 -8.07
CA SER A 131 -11.78 0.84 -9.29
C SER A 131 -10.43 0.75 -10.00
N ALA A 132 -9.74 -0.34 -9.76
CA ALA A 132 -8.46 -0.64 -10.36
C ALA A 132 -8.67 -1.44 -11.65
N THR A 133 -8.57 -0.80 -12.81
CA THR A 133 -8.52 -1.52 -14.08
C THR A 133 -7.13 -2.09 -14.30
N GLY A 134 -6.79 -3.14 -13.54
CA GLY A 134 -5.65 -4.01 -13.81
C GLY A 134 -6.19 -5.32 -14.36
N VAL A 135 -5.81 -5.64 -15.59
CA VAL A 135 -5.99 -6.97 -16.17
C VAL A 135 -4.62 -7.59 -16.17
N GLU A 136 -4.46 -8.74 -15.53
CA GLU A 136 -3.29 -9.55 -15.82
C GLU A 136 -3.63 -10.93 -16.34
N SER A 137 -3.00 -11.24 -17.46
CA SER A 137 -2.80 -12.61 -17.92
C SER A 137 -1.76 -13.29 -17.03
N ASP A 138 -1.72 -14.61 -17.13
CA ASP A 138 -0.76 -15.48 -16.44
C ASP A 138 0.68 -14.93 -16.39
N GLY A 139 1.27 -14.91 -15.19
CA GLY A 139 2.64 -14.46 -14.97
C GLY A 139 2.92 -12.98 -15.28
N GLY A 140 1.88 -12.21 -15.57
CA GLY A 140 2.01 -10.80 -15.91
C GLY A 140 2.08 -9.86 -14.71
N THR A 141 2.43 -8.61 -14.98
CA THR A 141 2.44 -7.54 -13.98
C THR A 141 1.63 -6.32 -14.36
N ALA A 142 0.59 -6.04 -13.58
CA ALA A 142 -0.16 -4.80 -13.66
C ALA A 142 0.57 -3.67 -12.92
N LEU A 143 0.39 -2.46 -13.43
CA LEU A 143 0.77 -1.24 -12.74
C LEU A 143 -0.48 -0.40 -12.54
N MET A 144 -0.62 0.16 -11.35
CA MET A 144 -1.80 0.93 -10.98
C MET A 144 -1.42 2.13 -10.14
N GLU A 145 -2.29 3.13 -10.11
CA GLU A 145 -2.21 4.23 -9.15
C GLU A 145 -3.14 3.92 -7.98
N LEU A 146 -2.63 4.09 -6.76
CA LEU A 146 -3.38 3.86 -5.53
C LEU A 146 -3.17 5.05 -4.58
N GLU A 147 -4.23 5.78 -4.26
CA GLU A 147 -4.17 6.85 -3.25
C GLU A 147 -4.19 6.23 -1.85
N ILE A 148 -3.02 6.08 -1.22
CA ILE A 148 -2.87 5.47 0.10
C ILE A 148 -2.89 6.48 1.25
N ILE A 149 -2.85 7.78 0.97
CA ILE A 149 -3.24 8.83 1.93
C ILE A 149 -4.23 9.70 1.18
N PRO A 150 -5.54 9.59 1.43
CA PRO A 150 -6.52 10.46 0.80
C PRO A 150 -6.57 11.83 1.49
N PRO A 151 -7.16 12.86 0.84
CA PRO A 151 -7.25 14.22 1.39
C PRO A 151 -7.76 14.30 2.82
N LEU A 152 -8.76 13.50 3.19
CA LEU A 152 -9.29 13.48 4.55
C LEU A 152 -8.22 13.08 5.59
N VAL A 153 -7.43 12.05 5.30
CA VAL A 153 -6.34 11.60 6.17
C VAL A 153 -5.23 12.66 6.18
N GLY A 154 -4.90 13.24 5.02
CA GLY A 154 -3.94 14.34 4.93
C GLY A 154 -4.31 15.58 5.74
N GLU A 155 -5.59 15.96 5.77
CA GLU A 155 -6.06 17.06 6.62
C GLU A 155 -5.94 16.72 8.11
N VAL A 156 -6.24 15.49 8.51
CA VAL A 156 -6.01 15.05 9.90
C VAL A 156 -4.51 15.16 10.24
N LEU A 157 -3.63 14.69 9.35
CA LEU A 157 -2.17 14.80 9.53
C LEU A 157 -1.71 16.26 9.66
N ARG A 158 -2.32 17.21 8.93
CA ARG A 158 -2.02 18.65 9.05
C ARG A 158 -2.35 19.24 10.41
N THR A 159 -3.37 18.71 11.08
CA THR A 159 -3.75 19.15 12.42
C THR A 159 -2.94 18.47 13.54
N ALA A 160 -2.07 17.50 13.20
CA ALA A 160 -1.29 16.78 14.19
C ALA A 160 -0.27 17.70 14.86
N LYS A 161 -0.30 17.77 16.20
CA LYS A 161 0.56 18.68 16.99
C LYS A 161 2.05 18.47 16.72
N LYS A 162 2.48 17.23 16.46
CA LYS A 162 3.90 16.94 16.16
C LYS A 162 4.33 17.52 14.81
N LEU A 163 3.40 17.70 13.88
CA LEU A 163 3.63 18.21 12.55
C LEU A 163 3.32 19.72 12.44
N GLU A 164 2.99 20.38 13.55
CA GLU A 164 2.59 21.80 13.57
C GLU A 164 3.71 22.72 13.09
N LYS A 165 4.95 22.43 13.48
CA LYS A 165 6.13 23.25 13.16
C LYS A 165 6.66 22.97 11.75
N PRO A 166 7.13 23.98 11.00
CA PRO A 166 7.88 23.75 9.77
C PRO A 166 9.07 22.81 9.99
N TYR A 167 9.38 21.99 8.99
CA TYR A 167 10.45 20.98 8.97
C TYR A 167 10.34 19.87 10.02
N SER A 168 9.21 19.79 10.73
CA SER A 168 8.91 18.65 11.59
C SER A 168 8.52 17.43 10.76
N SER A 169 8.77 16.24 11.29
CA SER A 169 8.46 14.97 10.63
C SER A 169 8.00 13.89 11.59
N ALA A 170 7.19 12.97 11.06
CA ALA A 170 6.75 11.73 11.69
C ALA A 170 6.80 10.59 10.67
N GLN A 171 6.93 9.36 11.16
CA GLN A 171 6.86 8.17 10.31
C GLN A 171 5.46 7.57 10.42
N LEU A 172 4.82 7.38 9.27
CA LEU A 172 3.56 6.68 9.09
C LEU A 172 3.86 5.39 8.34
N ILE A 173 3.38 4.25 8.82
CA ILE A 173 3.51 2.96 8.14
C ILE A 173 2.14 2.63 7.56
N ALA A 174 2.05 2.52 6.23
CA ALA A 174 0.86 2.07 5.54
C ALA A 174 0.93 0.56 5.28
N TYR A 175 -0.10 -0.17 5.65
CA TYR A 175 -0.30 -1.58 5.34
C TYR A 175 -1.36 -1.68 4.26
N VAL A 176 -0.95 -2.09 3.06
CA VAL A 176 -1.80 -2.09 1.88
C VAL A 176 -2.13 -3.53 1.50
N THR A 177 -3.41 -3.85 1.39
CA THR A 177 -3.88 -5.13 0.85
C THR A 177 -4.84 -4.85 -0.30
N LEU A 178 -4.61 -5.47 -1.47
CA LEU A 178 -5.51 -5.38 -2.61
C LEU A 178 -6.57 -6.48 -2.53
N GLU A 179 -7.78 -6.14 -2.98
CA GLU A 179 -8.87 -7.08 -3.19
C GLU A 179 -9.15 -7.18 -4.69
N GLY A 180 -9.19 -8.40 -5.20
CA GLY A 180 -9.54 -8.69 -6.58
C GLY A 180 -10.65 -9.73 -6.68
N LYS A 181 -11.23 -9.85 -7.88
CA LYS A 181 -12.19 -10.88 -8.24
C LYS A 181 -11.75 -11.60 -9.49
N LEU A 182 -11.86 -12.92 -9.46
CA LEU A 182 -11.71 -13.76 -10.64
C LEU A 182 -13.01 -13.71 -11.47
N GLN A 183 -12.99 -14.20 -12.71
CA GLN A 183 -14.16 -14.19 -13.62
C GLN A 183 -15.37 -14.97 -13.09
N ASP A 184 -15.16 -16.01 -12.28
CA ASP A 184 -16.20 -16.77 -11.60
C ASP A 184 -16.79 -16.06 -10.36
N GLY A 185 -16.28 -14.86 -10.03
CA GLY A 185 -16.71 -14.06 -8.89
C GLY A 185 -15.98 -14.39 -7.58
N THR A 186 -15.04 -15.33 -7.58
CA THR A 186 -14.21 -15.65 -6.41
C THR A 186 -13.36 -14.45 -6.03
N THR A 187 -13.43 -14.02 -4.76
CA THR A 187 -12.59 -12.94 -4.23
C THR A 187 -11.20 -13.48 -3.89
N VAL A 188 -10.16 -12.75 -4.30
CA VAL A 188 -8.76 -13.01 -3.98
C VAL A 188 -8.13 -11.77 -3.35
N HIS A 189 -7.13 -11.97 -2.50
CA HIS A 189 -6.42 -10.89 -1.81
C HIS A 189 -4.93 -10.94 -2.10
N SER A 190 -4.27 -9.78 -2.06
CA SER A 190 -2.81 -9.73 -2.15
C SER A 190 -2.14 -10.12 -0.82
N ASN A 191 -0.82 -10.22 -0.82
CA ASN A 191 -0.05 -10.04 0.42
C ASN A 191 -0.30 -8.64 1.01
N GLU A 192 -0.05 -8.52 2.31
CA GLU A 192 0.08 -7.23 2.96
C GLU A 192 1.39 -6.58 2.51
N PHE A 193 1.30 -5.38 1.94
CA PHE A 193 2.43 -4.58 1.52
C PHE A 193 2.67 -3.45 2.50
N VAL A 194 3.80 -3.50 3.20
CA VAL A 194 4.17 -2.52 4.21
C VAL A 194 5.01 -1.42 3.58
N PHE A 195 4.53 -0.17 3.65
CA PHE A 195 5.17 0.98 3.04
C PHE A 195 5.34 2.14 4.03
N PRO A 196 6.57 2.40 4.52
CA PRO A 196 6.86 3.53 5.38
C PRO A 196 6.84 4.85 4.62
N ILE A 197 6.17 5.85 5.17
CA ILE A 197 6.04 7.21 4.64
C ILE A 197 6.54 8.19 5.71
N THR A 198 7.52 9.00 5.36
CA THR A 198 7.91 10.15 6.17
C THR A 198 6.92 11.28 5.90
N VAL A 199 6.03 11.54 6.83
CA VAL A 199 5.13 12.69 6.78
C VAL A 199 5.86 13.88 7.39
N CYS A 200 6.04 14.95 6.63
CA CYS A 200 6.74 16.14 7.07
C CYS A 200 5.97 17.39 6.70
N LYS A 201 6.28 18.51 7.35
CA LYS A 201 5.76 19.82 6.96
C LYS A 201 6.88 20.63 6.31
N CYS A 202 6.72 20.98 5.03
CA CYS A 202 7.62 21.86 4.27
C CYS A 202 9.04 21.31 4.05
N CYS A 203 9.27 20.00 4.19
CA CYS A 203 10.59 19.40 4.02
C CYS A 203 10.97 19.13 2.56
N LEU A 204 10.01 19.15 1.64
CA LEU A 204 10.28 18.98 0.21
C LEU A 204 10.49 20.33 -0.50
N LEU A 205 10.33 21.47 0.18
CA LEU A 205 10.69 22.76 -0.39
C LEU A 205 12.21 22.92 -0.45
N PHE A 206 12.74 23.21 -1.64
CA PHE A 206 14.17 23.45 -1.83
C PHE A 206 14.44 24.65 -2.76
N PRO A 207 15.33 25.58 -2.39
CA PRO A 207 15.81 25.80 -1.02
C PRO A 207 14.64 26.11 -0.05
N ALA A 208 14.94 26.18 1.25
CA ALA A 208 13.97 26.66 2.23
C ALA A 208 13.41 28.03 1.80
N LEU A 209 12.16 28.34 2.18
CA LEU A 209 11.52 29.61 1.79
C LEU A 209 12.35 30.85 2.18
N ASP A 210 13.01 30.83 3.35
CA ASP A 210 13.88 31.91 3.83
C ASP A 210 15.11 32.15 2.93
N ASP A 211 15.57 31.08 2.29
CA ASP A 211 16.71 31.06 1.36
C ASP A 211 16.26 31.11 -0.11
N CYS A 212 14.95 31.29 -0.36
CA CYS A 212 14.40 31.31 -1.71
C CYS A 212 14.75 32.65 -2.39
N ILE A 213 15.86 32.66 -3.12
CA ILE A 213 16.31 33.84 -3.86
C ILE A 213 15.55 33.95 -5.19
N PHE A 214 14.71 34.97 -5.28
CA PHE A 214 14.00 35.36 -6.50
C PHE A 214 14.88 36.24 -7.39
N SER A 215 15.95 35.67 -7.95
CA SER A 215 16.79 36.39 -8.90
C SER A 215 16.78 35.75 -10.29
N GLY A 216 15.69 35.05 -10.65
CA GLY A 216 15.49 34.48 -11.98
C GLY A 216 14.84 35.48 -12.93
N GLU A 217 15.16 35.39 -14.23
CA GLU A 217 14.37 36.05 -15.27
C GLU A 217 12.93 35.52 -15.23
N GLU A 218 11.92 36.40 -15.34
CA GLU A 218 10.48 36.06 -15.30
C GLU A 218 10.03 34.98 -16.33
N ASN A 219 10.93 34.53 -17.20
CA ASN A 219 10.66 33.60 -18.30
C ASN A 219 11.24 32.18 -18.11
N GLU A 220 11.92 31.89 -17.00
CA GLU A 220 12.43 30.53 -16.77
C GLU A 220 11.26 29.59 -16.40
N LYS A 221 10.97 28.61 -17.27
CA LYS A 221 9.97 27.58 -16.99
C LYS A 221 10.50 26.67 -15.88
N ILE A 222 9.96 26.82 -14.68
CA ILE A 222 10.27 25.93 -13.55
C ILE A 222 9.55 24.60 -13.79
N PRO A 223 10.28 23.48 -13.94
CA PRO A 223 9.65 22.18 -14.12
C PRO A 223 8.90 21.80 -12.84
N LEU A 224 7.61 21.48 -12.97
CA LEU A 224 6.79 21.05 -11.85
C LEU A 224 6.82 19.52 -11.73
N PRO A 225 6.98 18.97 -10.51
CA PRO A 225 6.82 17.55 -10.30
C PRO A 225 5.36 17.15 -10.53
N CYS A 226 5.14 15.95 -11.03
CA CYS A 226 3.79 15.46 -11.33
C CYS A 226 2.93 15.23 -10.07
N ASN A 227 3.59 14.90 -8.95
CA ASN A 227 2.97 14.83 -7.63
C ASN A 227 3.68 15.82 -6.69
N PRO A 228 3.33 17.12 -6.73
CA PRO A 228 3.90 18.12 -5.83
C PRO A 228 3.68 17.73 -4.38
N GLY A 229 4.73 17.87 -3.56
CA GLY A 229 4.67 17.48 -2.16
C GLY A 229 4.79 15.97 -1.90
N GLN A 230 5.16 15.18 -2.90
CA GLN A 230 5.45 13.77 -2.74
C GLN A 230 6.82 13.41 -3.31
N ASP A 231 7.67 12.77 -2.50
CA ASP A 231 8.94 12.10 -2.84
C ASP A 231 10.06 12.94 -3.50
N VAL A 232 9.72 14.08 -4.07
CA VAL A 232 10.56 14.91 -4.92
C VAL A 232 10.50 16.33 -4.39
N SER A 233 11.67 16.96 -4.27
CA SER A 233 11.75 18.34 -3.85
C SER A 233 11.08 19.27 -4.87
N LEU A 234 10.34 20.24 -4.36
CA LEU A 234 9.73 21.30 -5.13
C LEU A 234 10.63 22.54 -5.05
N ASP A 235 11.02 23.08 -6.20
CA ASP A 235 11.69 24.39 -6.25
C ASP A 235 10.80 25.43 -5.57
N CYS A 236 11.31 26.14 -4.56
CA CYS A 236 10.52 27.12 -3.83
C CYS A 236 9.87 28.16 -4.76
N ARG A 237 10.52 28.51 -5.88
CA ARG A 237 9.99 29.43 -6.91
C ARG A 237 8.71 28.90 -7.57
N ALA A 238 8.50 27.59 -7.58
CA ALA A 238 7.30 26.96 -8.11
C ALA A 238 6.03 27.28 -7.31
N ILE A 239 6.15 27.65 -6.04
CA ILE A 239 5.00 27.95 -5.17
C ILE A 239 4.16 29.11 -5.76
N TRP A 240 4.82 30.17 -6.23
CA TRP A 240 4.13 31.29 -6.88
C TRP A 240 3.57 30.95 -8.26
N ALA A 241 4.26 30.09 -9.01
CA ALA A 241 3.77 29.64 -10.32
C ALA A 241 2.50 28.77 -10.20
N MET A 242 2.30 28.12 -9.06
CA MET A 242 1.16 27.26 -8.77
C MET A 242 0.02 27.96 -8.00
N ASP A 243 0.14 29.27 -7.74
CA ASP A 243 -0.81 30.05 -6.91
C ASP A 243 -1.03 29.43 -5.52
N LEU A 244 0.06 28.91 -4.95
CA LEU A 244 0.08 28.20 -3.67
C LEU A 244 0.33 29.18 -2.50
N ASP A 245 -0.37 30.30 -2.45
CA ASP A 245 -0.25 31.29 -1.35
C ASP A 245 -0.50 30.65 0.03
N ASP A 246 -1.37 29.64 0.08
CA ASP A 246 -1.64 28.84 1.28
C ASP A 246 -0.45 27.95 1.70
N VAL A 247 0.46 27.60 0.79
CA VAL A 247 1.71 26.91 1.14
C VAL A 247 2.67 27.86 1.84
N ILE A 248 2.76 29.12 1.38
CA ILE A 248 3.59 30.14 2.03
C ILE A 248 3.10 30.34 3.46
N SER A 249 1.80 30.56 3.68
CA SER A 249 1.27 30.72 5.04
C SER A 249 1.55 29.51 5.94
N ARG A 250 1.48 28.29 5.40
CA ARG A 250 1.76 27.05 6.15
C ARG A 250 3.23 26.84 6.46
N CYS A 251 4.12 27.29 5.58
CA CYS A 251 5.56 27.04 5.67
C CYS A 251 6.36 28.21 6.24
N TYR A 252 5.76 29.40 6.40
CA TYR A 252 6.45 30.66 6.68
C TYR A 252 6.04 31.36 8.01
N PHE A 253 5.36 30.69 8.94
CA PHE A 253 4.92 31.25 10.25
C PHE A 253 5.12 30.20 11.36
N GLU A 254 5.59 30.43 12.60
CA GLU A 254 6.12 31.57 13.36
C GLU A 254 7.37 31.05 14.12
N THR A 255 8.51 31.73 13.99
CA THR A 255 9.56 31.68 15.02
C THR A 255 9.32 32.83 15.99
N GLU A 256 8.41 32.64 16.95
CA GLU A 256 8.44 33.36 18.23
C GLU A 256 8.77 32.40 19.38
#